data_AF-A0A1Y2LZI0-F1
#
_entry.id   AF-A0A1Y2LZI0-F1
#
_cell.length_a   1.000
_cell.length_b   1.000
_cell.length_c   1.000
_cell.angle_alpha   90.00
_cell.angle_beta   90.00
_cell.angle_gamma   90.00
#
_symmetry.space_group_name_H-M   'P 1'
#
loop_
_entity.id
_entity.type
_entity.pdbx_description
1 polymer ?
#
loop_
_entity_poly.entity_id
_entity_poly.type
_entity_poly.pdbx_seq_one_letter_code
_entity_poly.pdbx_strand_id
1 'polypeptide(L)'
;MKQLEQAGYVEPIREHIRAGKPFMGICVGLQALFEGSEEDSSVKGLGVIPSTLRKFNDADKSVPHIGWNSANTSRAGEATDESLFGLRPTSKYYYVHSYAAPYEEGKLEKDGWQVATARYGDEEFIGAVAKDNIMATQFHPEKSGAAGLRVLKAFLNGQRSQKLPEKPTAAETKEGLTRRVIACLDVRTNDQGDLVVTKGDQYDVREKDATAGVRNLGKPVDMAKKYYEQGADEVTFLNITSFRNCPVADTPMLEILRRTSETVFVPLTIGGGIRDTVDTDGTKIPALDIAKMYFASGADKVSIGSDAVTAAEEYYARGKKLSGTTAIETISSAYGVQAVVISVDPKRIYVSSPNDTQHHTIKTTRPGPNGEEYCWYQCTIKGGREGRDFDVRQLVQAVEAMGAGEILLNCIDKDGSNSGFDLELINDVKDAIKIPVIASSGAGNPGHFDEVFAKTRTDAALGAGMFHRGEYTVKDVKDHLQGKGQVVRPFEAEI
;
A
#
# COMPACT_ATOMS: atom_id res chain seq x y z
N MET A 1 2.44 -4.00 -22.05
CA MET A 1 2.58 -4.64 -23.38
C MET A 1 3.91 -4.39 -24.07
N LYS A 2 4.45 -3.15 -24.12
CA LYS A 2 5.77 -2.85 -24.74
C LYS A 2 6.88 -3.86 -24.40
N GLN A 3 7.05 -4.22 -23.13
CA GLN A 3 8.05 -5.21 -22.70
C GLN A 3 7.76 -6.62 -23.23
N LEU A 4 6.50 -7.06 -23.24
CA LEU A 4 6.11 -8.37 -23.81
C LEU A 4 6.34 -8.42 -25.32
N GLU A 5 6.10 -7.30 -26.01
CA GLU A 5 6.36 -7.17 -27.45
C GLU A 5 7.87 -7.22 -27.75
N GLN A 6 8.67 -6.44 -27.02
CA GLN A 6 10.13 -6.44 -27.14
C GLN A 6 10.74 -7.82 -26.83
N ALA A 7 10.16 -8.56 -25.88
CA ALA A 7 10.59 -9.90 -25.53
C ALA A 7 9.99 -11.00 -26.44
N GLY A 8 9.14 -10.64 -27.41
CA GLY A 8 8.55 -11.59 -28.37
C GLY A 8 7.47 -12.51 -27.79
N TYR A 9 6.85 -12.16 -26.66
CA TYR A 9 5.85 -13.01 -25.98
C TYR A 9 4.41 -12.81 -26.46
N VAL A 10 4.11 -11.76 -27.24
CA VAL A 10 2.73 -11.43 -27.63
C VAL A 10 2.05 -12.54 -28.42
N GLU A 11 2.68 -13.04 -29.49
CA GLU A 11 2.08 -14.11 -30.29
C GLU A 11 2.06 -15.46 -29.55
N PRO A 12 3.12 -15.89 -28.85
CA PRO A 12 3.06 -17.08 -28.00
C PRO A 12 1.92 -17.06 -26.97
N ILE A 13 1.63 -15.91 -26.35
CA ILE A 13 0.49 -15.78 -25.43
C ILE A 13 -0.84 -15.97 -26.17
N ARG A 14 -1.01 -15.36 -27.35
CA ARG A 14 -2.21 -15.52 -28.17
C ARG A 14 -2.41 -16.97 -28.60
N GLU A 15 -1.35 -17.64 -29.04
CA GLU A 15 -1.39 -19.06 -29.42
C GLU A 15 -1.76 -19.94 -28.23
N HIS A 16 -1.20 -19.70 -27.04
CA HIS A 16 -1.54 -20.43 -25.81
C HIS A 16 -3.03 -20.29 -25.47
N ILE A 17 -3.57 -19.08 -25.54
CA ILE A 17 -5.00 -18.81 -25.30
C ILE A 17 -5.86 -19.51 -26.37
N ARG A 18 -5.55 -19.35 -27.66
CA ARG A 18 -6.30 -19.99 -28.77
C ARG A 18 -6.27 -21.51 -28.72
N ALA A 19 -5.20 -22.09 -28.20
CA ALA A 19 -5.07 -23.54 -28.01
C ALA A 19 -5.95 -24.09 -26.85
N GLY A 20 -6.71 -23.24 -26.15
CA GLY A 20 -7.58 -23.65 -25.05
C GLY A 20 -6.83 -24.04 -23.78
N LYS A 21 -5.54 -23.69 -23.66
CA LYS A 21 -4.73 -24.00 -22.48
C LYS A 21 -5.06 -23.03 -21.33
N PRO A 22 -5.10 -23.48 -20.07
CA PRO A 22 -5.38 -22.60 -18.94
C PRO A 22 -4.47 -21.37 -18.94
N PHE A 23 -5.07 -20.19 -18.82
CA PHE A 23 -4.39 -18.91 -18.81
C PHE A 23 -4.91 -18.05 -17.64
N MET A 24 -4.00 -17.57 -16.79
CA MET A 24 -4.33 -16.63 -15.72
C MET A 24 -3.60 -15.29 -15.92
N GLY A 25 -4.37 -14.20 -15.98
CA GLY A 25 -3.83 -12.83 -15.96
C GLY A 25 -4.01 -12.18 -14.59
N ILE A 26 -2.96 -11.58 -14.03
CA ILE A 26 -3.01 -10.90 -12.72
C ILE A 26 -2.64 -9.42 -12.90
N CYS A 27 -3.46 -8.52 -12.37
CA CYS A 27 -3.28 -7.08 -12.45
C CYS A 27 -3.05 -6.62 -13.90
N VAL A 28 -1.87 -6.14 -14.26
CA VAL A 28 -1.50 -5.77 -15.65
C VAL A 28 -1.71 -6.94 -16.63
N GLY A 29 -1.65 -8.19 -16.17
CA GLY A 29 -2.02 -9.36 -16.96
C GLY A 29 -3.52 -9.43 -17.33
N LEU A 30 -4.41 -9.00 -16.44
CA LEU A 30 -5.83 -8.77 -16.79
C LEU A 30 -5.93 -7.61 -17.78
N GLN A 31 -5.26 -6.48 -17.48
CA GLN A 31 -5.34 -5.27 -18.30
C GLN A 31 -4.84 -5.52 -19.73
N ALA A 32 -3.83 -6.39 -19.89
CA ALA A 32 -3.30 -6.80 -21.18
C ALA A 32 -4.33 -7.52 -22.07
N LEU A 33 -5.41 -8.10 -21.53
CA LEU A 33 -6.47 -8.72 -22.33
C LEU A 33 -7.36 -7.70 -23.05
N PHE A 34 -7.39 -6.44 -22.59
CA PHE A 34 -8.19 -5.37 -23.16
C PHE A 34 -7.53 -4.77 -24.41
N GLU A 35 -8.13 -3.74 -25.03
CA GLU A 35 -7.58 -3.07 -26.22
C GLU A 35 -6.42 -2.12 -25.90
N GLY A 36 -6.41 -1.58 -24.68
CA GLY A 36 -5.40 -0.63 -24.20
C GLY A 36 -5.80 0.04 -22.88
N SER A 37 -5.04 1.04 -22.46
CA SER A 37 -5.26 1.81 -21.24
C SER A 37 -5.06 3.31 -21.50
N GLU A 38 -5.83 4.16 -20.84
CA GLU A 38 -5.60 5.62 -20.81
C GLU A 38 -4.25 6.00 -20.19
N GLU A 39 -3.64 5.12 -19.40
CA GLU A 39 -2.30 5.32 -18.82
C GLU A 39 -1.23 5.55 -19.91
N ASP A 40 -1.32 4.79 -21.00
CA ASP A 40 -0.49 4.97 -22.19
C ASP A 40 -1.29 4.56 -23.42
N SER A 41 -2.03 5.51 -23.99
CA SER A 41 -2.90 5.28 -25.15
C SER A 41 -2.17 4.84 -26.42
N SER A 42 -0.84 4.98 -26.46
CA SER A 42 -0.01 4.51 -27.58
C SER A 42 0.20 2.99 -27.55
N VAL A 43 -0.02 2.36 -26.39
CA VAL A 43 0.25 0.94 -26.18
C VAL A 43 -1.02 0.12 -26.35
N LYS A 44 -1.00 -0.81 -27.31
CA LYS A 44 -2.11 -1.73 -27.56
C LYS A 44 -2.02 -2.97 -26.66
N GLY A 45 -3.18 -3.41 -26.20
CA GLY A 45 -3.38 -4.69 -25.53
C GLY A 45 -3.49 -5.87 -26.49
N LEU A 46 -3.80 -7.05 -25.98
CA LEU A 46 -4.03 -8.26 -26.76
C LEU A 46 -5.33 -8.17 -27.58
N GLY A 47 -6.29 -7.35 -27.14
CA GLY A 47 -7.57 -7.14 -27.83
C GLY A 47 -8.54 -8.32 -27.71
N VAL A 48 -8.43 -9.11 -26.63
CA VAL A 48 -9.34 -10.23 -26.33
C VAL A 48 -10.69 -9.71 -25.81
N ILE A 49 -10.67 -8.58 -25.09
CA ILE A 49 -11.86 -7.89 -24.58
C ILE A 49 -11.94 -6.51 -25.26
N PRO A 50 -13.02 -6.20 -26.01
CA PRO A 50 -13.15 -4.95 -26.77
C PRO A 50 -13.57 -3.77 -25.87
N SER A 51 -12.68 -3.40 -24.95
CA SER A 51 -12.84 -2.26 -24.05
C SER A 51 -11.46 -1.71 -23.67
N THR A 52 -11.43 -0.51 -23.09
CA THR A 52 -10.21 0.21 -22.71
C THR A 52 -10.28 0.57 -21.23
N LEU A 53 -9.14 0.47 -20.54
CA LEU A 53 -9.05 0.87 -19.14
C LEU A 53 -9.02 2.39 -18.98
N ARG A 54 -9.69 2.87 -17.94
CA ARG A 54 -9.80 4.30 -17.62
C ARG A 54 -9.24 4.61 -16.24
N LYS A 55 -8.74 5.82 -16.07
CA LYS A 55 -8.34 6.29 -14.74
C LYS A 55 -9.59 6.49 -13.88
N PHE A 56 -9.53 6.10 -12.61
CA PHE A 56 -10.59 6.44 -11.65
C PHE A 56 -10.74 7.96 -11.51
N ASN A 57 -11.97 8.40 -11.27
CA ASN A 57 -12.25 9.79 -10.93
C ASN A 57 -11.78 10.06 -9.48
N ASP A 58 -11.02 11.13 -9.28
CA ASP A 58 -10.43 11.53 -7.99
C ASP A 58 -11.18 12.68 -7.29
N ALA A 59 -12.39 13.01 -7.75
CA ALA A 59 -13.19 14.11 -7.19
C ALA A 59 -13.74 13.81 -5.78
N ASP A 60 -14.11 12.55 -5.53
CA ASP A 60 -14.81 12.11 -4.31
C ASP A 60 -14.01 11.09 -3.48
N LYS A 61 -12.90 10.59 -4.01
CA LYS A 61 -12.09 9.52 -3.42
C LYS A 61 -10.63 9.64 -3.82
N SER A 62 -9.78 8.91 -3.11
CA SER A 62 -8.36 8.92 -3.41
C SER A 62 -7.99 8.06 -4.62
N VAL A 63 -6.98 8.46 -5.40
CA VAL A 63 -6.48 7.63 -6.51
C VAL A 63 -4.96 7.62 -6.40
N PRO A 64 -4.29 6.46 -6.38
CA PRO A 64 -4.76 5.10 -6.70
C PRO A 64 -5.74 4.47 -5.71
N HIS A 65 -6.51 3.49 -6.18
CA HIS A 65 -7.28 2.55 -5.37
C HIS A 65 -6.29 1.58 -4.69
N ILE A 66 -6.01 1.79 -3.40
CA ILE A 66 -5.09 0.97 -2.59
C ILE A 66 -5.84 0.39 -1.38
N GLY A 67 -6.10 -0.90 -1.42
CA GLY A 67 -6.66 -1.61 -0.28
C GLY A 67 -7.48 -2.82 -0.67
N TRP A 68 -8.34 -3.24 0.25
CA TRP A 68 -9.08 -4.48 0.13
C TRP A 68 -10.52 -4.23 -0.28
N ASN A 69 -10.93 -4.78 -1.42
CA ASN A 69 -12.27 -4.61 -1.98
C ASN A 69 -12.88 -5.97 -2.34
N SER A 70 -14.15 -6.00 -2.69
CA SER A 70 -14.85 -7.22 -3.12
C SER A 70 -14.37 -7.67 -4.52
N ALA A 71 -14.67 -8.91 -4.86
CA ALA A 71 -14.76 -9.38 -6.25
C ALA A 71 -16.10 -10.12 -6.35
N ASN A 72 -17.17 -9.34 -6.43
CA ASN A 72 -18.53 -9.79 -6.25
C ASN A 72 -19.06 -10.43 -7.53
N THR A 73 -19.45 -11.70 -7.43
CA THR A 73 -20.07 -12.47 -8.52
C THR A 73 -21.59 -12.45 -8.47
N SER A 74 -22.17 -11.80 -7.44
CA SER A 74 -23.61 -11.61 -7.27
C SER A 74 -24.21 -10.77 -8.40
N ARG A 75 -25.48 -11.00 -8.75
CA ARG A 75 -26.14 -10.38 -9.90
C ARG A 75 -27.48 -9.79 -9.49
N ALA A 76 -27.86 -8.66 -10.06
CA ALA A 76 -29.12 -7.97 -9.79
C ALA A 76 -29.41 -7.76 -8.28
N GLY A 77 -28.36 -7.59 -7.46
CA GLY A 77 -28.48 -7.44 -6.01
C GLY A 77 -28.73 -8.74 -5.24
N GLU A 78 -28.78 -9.89 -5.91
CA GLU A 78 -28.95 -11.19 -5.28
C GLU A 78 -27.59 -11.85 -5.02
N ALA A 79 -27.30 -12.11 -3.74
CA ALA A 79 -26.14 -12.87 -3.34
C ALA A 79 -26.11 -14.24 -4.04
N THR A 80 -24.95 -14.65 -4.53
CA THR A 80 -24.75 -15.99 -5.09
C THR A 80 -24.30 -16.97 -4.01
N ASP A 81 -24.72 -18.24 -4.12
CA ASP A 81 -24.19 -19.37 -3.35
C ASP A 81 -23.15 -20.18 -4.16
N GLU A 82 -22.64 -19.64 -5.27
CA GLU A 82 -21.58 -20.24 -6.08
C GLU A 82 -20.32 -19.36 -6.11
N SER A 83 -19.16 -20.01 -6.01
CA SER A 83 -17.86 -19.39 -6.25
C SER A 83 -17.45 -19.47 -7.72
N LEU A 84 -16.71 -18.47 -8.19
CA LEU A 84 -16.02 -18.49 -9.49
C LEU A 84 -14.51 -18.59 -9.25
N PHE A 85 -13.89 -19.72 -9.57
CA PHE A 85 -12.47 -19.98 -9.25
C PHE A 85 -12.12 -19.60 -7.80
N GLY A 86 -12.93 -20.03 -6.83
CA GLY A 86 -12.71 -19.74 -5.41
C GLY A 86 -13.03 -18.31 -4.96
N LEU A 87 -13.49 -17.42 -5.86
CA LEU A 87 -14.03 -16.12 -5.50
C LEU A 87 -15.27 -16.27 -4.62
N ARG A 88 -15.34 -15.52 -3.51
CA ARG A 88 -16.49 -15.52 -2.60
C ARG A 88 -17.02 -14.09 -2.44
N PRO A 89 -18.35 -13.87 -2.44
CA PRO A 89 -18.94 -12.53 -2.25
C PRO A 89 -18.58 -11.85 -0.93
N THR A 90 -18.27 -12.64 0.11
CA THR A 90 -17.90 -12.15 1.45
C THR A 90 -16.41 -11.90 1.62
N SER A 91 -15.58 -12.42 0.70
CA SER A 91 -14.13 -12.25 0.75
C SER A 91 -13.71 -10.86 0.25
N LYS A 92 -12.53 -10.44 0.71
CA LYS A 92 -11.89 -9.21 0.27
C LYS A 92 -10.54 -9.53 -0.36
N TYR A 93 -10.22 -8.82 -1.43
CA TYR A 93 -9.02 -9.00 -2.25
C TYR A 93 -8.26 -7.70 -2.35
N TYR A 94 -6.94 -7.76 -2.45
CA TYR A 94 -6.07 -6.60 -2.46
C TYR A 94 -5.93 -6.01 -3.88
N TYR A 95 -6.41 -4.78 -4.03
CA TYR A 95 -6.31 -3.96 -5.23
C TYR A 95 -5.30 -2.83 -5.02
N VAL A 96 -4.51 -2.54 -6.06
CA VAL A 96 -3.46 -1.51 -6.02
C VAL A 96 -3.27 -0.91 -7.43
N HIS A 97 -4.17 -0.03 -7.85
CA HIS A 97 -4.19 0.48 -9.24
C HIS A 97 -4.86 1.86 -9.37
N SER A 98 -4.42 2.64 -10.36
CA SER A 98 -5.08 3.90 -10.75
C SER A 98 -6.09 3.74 -11.90
N TYR A 99 -5.91 2.70 -12.71
CA TYR A 99 -6.68 2.45 -13.93
C TYR A 99 -7.44 1.14 -13.82
N ALA A 100 -8.69 1.13 -14.27
CA ALA A 100 -9.57 -0.03 -14.21
C ALA A 100 -10.43 -0.12 -15.47
N ALA A 101 -10.93 -1.31 -15.79
CA ALA A 101 -11.96 -1.47 -16.82
C ALA A 101 -13.33 -1.17 -16.19
N PRO A 102 -14.05 -0.12 -16.63
CA PRO A 102 -15.41 0.15 -16.16
C PRO A 102 -16.33 -1.03 -16.45
N TYR A 103 -17.26 -1.28 -15.54
CA TYR A 103 -18.25 -2.34 -15.72
C TYR A 103 -19.54 -1.79 -16.34
N GLU A 104 -20.05 -2.49 -17.37
CA GLU A 104 -21.35 -2.23 -17.98
C GLU A 104 -22.15 -3.53 -17.94
N GLU A 105 -23.30 -3.53 -17.25
CA GLU A 105 -24.11 -4.72 -17.02
C GLU A 105 -24.55 -5.38 -18.34
N GLY A 106 -24.33 -6.69 -18.45
CA GLY A 106 -24.73 -7.52 -19.59
C GLY A 106 -23.82 -7.43 -20.81
N LYS A 107 -22.88 -6.47 -20.87
CA LYS A 107 -22.05 -6.23 -22.06
C LYS A 107 -21.04 -7.33 -22.32
N LEU A 108 -20.36 -7.83 -21.29
CA LEU A 108 -19.39 -8.92 -21.44
C LEU A 108 -20.08 -10.29 -21.34
N GLU A 109 -21.14 -10.35 -20.54
CA GLU A 109 -21.93 -11.56 -20.31
C GLU A 109 -22.60 -12.04 -21.60
N LYS A 110 -23.06 -11.13 -22.47
CA LYS A 110 -23.59 -11.48 -23.81
C LYS A 110 -22.58 -12.25 -24.67
N ASP A 111 -21.29 -12.01 -24.44
CA ASP A 111 -20.18 -12.62 -25.16
C ASP A 111 -19.64 -13.85 -24.41
N GLY A 112 -20.34 -14.32 -23.37
CA GLY A 112 -20.01 -15.52 -22.60
C GLY A 112 -19.01 -15.32 -21.47
N TRP A 113 -18.69 -14.08 -21.10
CA TRP A 113 -17.84 -13.80 -19.95
C TRP A 113 -18.61 -13.89 -18.64
N GLN A 114 -18.01 -14.52 -17.64
CA GLN A 114 -18.38 -14.35 -16.25
C GLN A 114 -17.55 -13.20 -15.67
N VAL A 115 -18.22 -12.23 -15.07
CA VAL A 115 -17.56 -11.04 -14.48
C VAL A 115 -17.80 -11.03 -12.98
N ALA A 116 -16.75 -10.77 -12.22
CA ALA A 116 -16.83 -10.39 -10.82
C ALA A 116 -16.50 -8.90 -10.71
N THR A 117 -17.38 -8.13 -10.06
CA THR A 117 -17.27 -6.67 -10.00
C THR A 117 -16.79 -6.19 -8.64
N ALA A 118 -16.34 -4.94 -8.60
CA ALA A 118 -16.03 -4.24 -7.38
C ALA A 118 -16.47 -2.79 -7.54
N ARG A 119 -16.72 -2.12 -6.42
CA ARG A 119 -17.16 -0.72 -6.39
C ARG A 119 -16.14 0.14 -5.66
N TYR A 120 -15.76 1.26 -6.26
CA TYR A 120 -14.87 2.24 -5.66
C TYR A 120 -15.45 3.66 -5.81
N GLY A 121 -15.91 4.24 -4.69
CA GLY A 121 -16.85 5.37 -4.73
C GLY A 121 -18.11 4.98 -5.48
N ASP A 122 -18.52 5.83 -6.41
CA ASP A 122 -19.68 5.56 -7.29
C ASP A 122 -19.32 4.76 -8.55
N GLU A 123 -18.04 4.41 -8.76
CA GLU A 123 -17.58 3.69 -9.95
C GLU A 123 -17.58 2.17 -9.72
N GLU A 124 -18.32 1.44 -10.55
CA GLU A 124 -18.25 -0.02 -10.62
C GLU A 124 -17.28 -0.46 -11.73
N PHE A 125 -16.42 -1.42 -11.41
CA PHE A 125 -15.36 -1.87 -12.30
C PHE A 125 -15.18 -3.38 -12.25
N ILE A 126 -14.48 -3.90 -13.24
CA ILE A 126 -14.16 -5.31 -13.37
C ILE A 126 -13.07 -5.69 -12.36
N GLY A 127 -13.44 -6.48 -11.36
CA GLY A 127 -12.52 -7.07 -10.38
C GLY A 127 -11.88 -8.37 -10.87
N ALA A 128 -12.64 -9.19 -11.60
CA ALA A 128 -12.15 -10.38 -12.29
C ALA A 128 -13.04 -10.76 -13.49
N VAL A 129 -12.48 -11.50 -14.44
CA VAL A 129 -13.20 -12.07 -15.59
C VAL A 129 -12.81 -13.52 -15.82
N ALA A 130 -13.76 -14.33 -16.29
CA ALA A 130 -13.51 -15.69 -16.71
C ALA A 130 -14.31 -16.06 -17.96
N LYS A 131 -13.66 -16.71 -18.93
CA LYS A 131 -14.30 -17.27 -20.13
C LYS A 131 -13.44 -18.41 -20.66
N ASP A 132 -14.08 -19.54 -20.96
CA ASP A 132 -13.41 -20.74 -21.48
C ASP A 132 -12.19 -21.14 -20.62
N ASN A 133 -10.96 -20.98 -21.15
CA ASN A 133 -9.68 -21.27 -20.51
C ASN A 133 -9.01 -20.05 -19.83
N ILE A 134 -9.64 -18.88 -19.88
CA ILE A 134 -9.12 -17.62 -19.33
C ILE A 134 -9.74 -17.38 -17.96
N MET A 135 -8.88 -17.09 -16.99
CA MET A 135 -9.22 -16.41 -15.74
C MET A 135 -8.34 -15.17 -15.63
N ALA A 136 -8.86 -14.04 -15.17
CA ALA A 136 -8.02 -12.89 -14.90
C ALA A 136 -8.56 -12.06 -13.74
N THR A 137 -7.66 -11.48 -12.95
CA THR A 137 -7.99 -10.66 -11.77
C THR A 137 -7.32 -9.30 -11.86
N GLN A 138 -8.05 -8.24 -11.50
CA GLN A 138 -7.48 -6.90 -11.35
C GLN A 138 -6.77 -6.78 -9.99
N PHE A 139 -7.27 -7.48 -8.97
CA PHE A 139 -6.58 -7.66 -7.70
C PHE A 139 -5.41 -8.64 -7.81
N HIS A 140 -4.54 -8.62 -6.80
CA HIS A 140 -3.40 -9.54 -6.65
C HIS A 140 -3.77 -10.70 -5.71
N PRO A 141 -4.11 -11.90 -6.21
CA PRO A 141 -4.44 -13.04 -5.36
C PRO A 141 -3.25 -13.44 -4.45
N GLU A 142 -2.02 -13.32 -4.92
CA GLU A 142 -0.79 -13.55 -4.15
C GLU A 142 -0.57 -12.55 -3.01
N LYS A 143 -1.29 -11.41 -3.01
CA LYS A 143 -1.32 -10.40 -1.94
C LYS A 143 -2.65 -10.34 -1.20
N SER A 144 -3.55 -11.29 -1.45
CA SER A 144 -4.90 -11.33 -0.88
C SER A 144 -5.06 -12.36 0.25
N GLY A 145 -3.97 -12.77 0.90
CA GLY A 145 -3.96 -13.77 1.96
C GLY A 145 -4.59 -15.10 1.54
N ALA A 146 -5.21 -15.79 2.49
CA ALA A 146 -5.88 -17.08 2.24
C ALA A 146 -6.97 -16.99 1.14
N ALA A 147 -7.70 -15.86 1.06
CA ALA A 147 -8.73 -15.65 0.05
C ALA A 147 -8.16 -15.70 -1.38
N GLY A 148 -6.99 -15.08 -1.59
CA GLY A 148 -6.31 -15.11 -2.88
C GLY A 148 -5.59 -16.42 -3.17
N LEU A 149 -4.98 -17.06 -2.16
CA LEU A 149 -4.40 -18.40 -2.32
C LEU A 149 -5.46 -19.42 -2.76
N ARG A 150 -6.68 -19.32 -2.24
CA ARG A 150 -7.82 -20.13 -2.70
C ARG A 150 -8.14 -19.90 -4.17
N VAL A 151 -8.05 -18.67 -4.67
CA VAL A 151 -8.23 -18.36 -6.10
C VAL A 151 -7.16 -19.02 -6.96
N LEU A 152 -5.89 -18.90 -6.56
CA LEU A 152 -4.78 -19.55 -7.26
C LEU A 152 -4.93 -21.07 -7.27
N LYS A 153 -5.25 -21.67 -6.12
CA LYS A 153 -5.47 -23.11 -5.98
C LYS A 153 -6.63 -23.60 -6.83
N ALA A 154 -7.74 -22.87 -6.85
CA ALA A 154 -8.90 -23.20 -7.68
C ALA A 154 -8.56 -23.16 -9.18
N PHE A 155 -7.82 -22.13 -9.63
CA PHE A 155 -7.34 -22.05 -11.01
C PHE A 155 -6.41 -23.21 -11.37
N LEU A 156 -5.40 -23.49 -10.55
CA LEU A 156 -4.43 -24.58 -10.78
C LEU A 156 -5.09 -25.97 -10.81
N ASN A 157 -6.14 -26.17 -10.02
CA ASN A 157 -6.91 -27.42 -9.98
C ASN A 157 -8.02 -27.49 -11.04
N GLY A 158 -8.23 -26.45 -11.86
CA GLY A 158 -9.33 -26.39 -12.82
C GLY A 158 -10.73 -26.32 -12.17
N GLN A 159 -10.82 -25.89 -10.91
CA GLN A 159 -12.06 -25.78 -10.15
C GLN A 159 -12.77 -24.46 -10.47
N ARG A 160 -13.55 -24.45 -11.54
CA ARG A 160 -14.21 -23.22 -12.03
C ARG A 160 -15.41 -22.78 -11.20
N SER A 161 -16.31 -23.69 -10.84
CA SER A 161 -17.45 -23.41 -9.96
C SER A 161 -17.48 -24.39 -8.80
N GLN A 162 -17.79 -23.86 -7.62
CA GLN A 162 -18.02 -24.64 -6.40
C GLN A 162 -19.12 -23.98 -5.58
N LYS A 163 -20.08 -24.78 -5.11
CA LYS A 163 -21.13 -24.33 -4.20
C LYS A 163 -20.56 -23.92 -2.85
N LEU A 164 -20.97 -22.76 -2.36
CA LEU A 164 -20.61 -22.25 -1.05
C LEU A 164 -21.41 -22.98 0.04
N PRO A 165 -20.84 -23.18 1.24
CA PRO A 165 -21.55 -23.85 2.33
C PRO A 165 -22.85 -23.16 2.72
N GLU A 166 -22.86 -21.82 2.69
CA GLU A 166 -23.99 -20.98 3.04
C GLU A 166 -24.13 -19.83 2.05
N LYS A 167 -25.36 -19.42 1.78
CA LYS A 167 -25.67 -18.24 0.98
C LYS A 167 -25.46 -17.00 1.85
N PRO A 168 -24.56 -16.08 1.49
CA PRO A 168 -24.29 -14.92 2.32
C PRO A 168 -25.46 -13.94 2.31
N THR A 169 -25.65 -13.24 3.41
CA THR A 169 -26.62 -12.16 3.54
C THR A 169 -26.12 -10.89 2.87
N ALA A 170 -27.02 -9.98 2.52
CA ALA A 170 -26.66 -8.69 1.92
C ALA A 170 -25.74 -7.83 2.82
N ALA A 171 -25.81 -8.01 4.15
CA ALA A 171 -24.93 -7.31 5.09
C ALA A 171 -23.48 -7.82 5.01
N GLU A 172 -23.29 -9.10 4.73
CA GLU A 172 -21.97 -9.75 4.61
C GLU A 172 -21.30 -9.48 3.27
N THR A 173 -22.07 -9.10 2.25
CA THR A 173 -21.57 -8.76 0.91
C THR A 173 -21.33 -7.26 0.71
N LYS A 174 -21.23 -6.48 1.81
CA LYS A 174 -21.04 -5.02 1.74
C LYS A 174 -19.80 -4.67 0.92
N GLU A 175 -19.98 -3.90 -0.15
CA GLU A 175 -18.93 -3.50 -1.08
C GLU A 175 -18.12 -2.29 -0.59
N GLY A 176 -17.05 -1.97 -1.32
CA GLY A 176 -16.15 -0.87 -1.02
C GLY A 176 -14.89 -1.30 -0.25
N LEU A 177 -13.97 -0.32 -0.12
CA LEU A 177 -12.72 -0.50 0.61
C LEU A 177 -12.98 -0.79 2.09
N THR A 178 -12.26 -1.78 2.61
CA THR A 178 -12.17 -2.01 4.05
C THR A 178 -11.33 -0.93 4.73
N ARG A 179 -11.54 -0.71 6.03
CA ARG A 179 -10.59 0.02 6.88
C ARG A 179 -9.28 -0.76 6.98
N ARG A 180 -8.26 -0.30 6.25
CA ARG A 180 -6.95 -0.96 6.16
C ARG A 180 -6.13 -0.70 7.43
N VAL A 181 -5.72 -1.77 8.10
CA VAL A 181 -4.89 -1.74 9.31
C VAL A 181 -3.49 -2.25 9.01
N ILE A 182 -2.51 -1.36 9.09
CA ILE A 182 -1.11 -1.62 8.74
C ILE A 182 -0.32 -1.91 10.01
N ALA A 183 0.48 -2.98 10.00
CA ALA A 183 1.42 -3.29 11.07
C ALA A 183 2.83 -2.87 10.65
N CYS A 184 3.54 -2.17 11.53
CA CYS A 184 4.87 -1.65 11.23
C CYS A 184 5.93 -2.22 12.18
N LEU A 185 7.13 -2.44 11.66
CA LEU A 185 8.31 -2.79 12.45
C LEU A 185 9.56 -2.03 12.01
N ASP A 186 10.32 -1.58 13.01
CA ASP A 186 11.66 -1.05 12.84
C ASP A 186 12.66 -2.20 12.67
N VAL A 187 13.54 -2.11 11.69
CA VAL A 187 14.68 -3.02 11.55
C VAL A 187 15.97 -2.25 11.79
N ARG A 188 16.67 -2.58 12.88
CA ARG A 188 17.95 -1.98 13.30
C ARG A 188 19.06 -3.02 13.29
N THR A 189 20.29 -2.54 13.33
CA THR A 189 21.48 -3.35 13.61
C THR A 189 21.91 -3.08 15.05
N ASN A 190 22.08 -4.11 15.87
CA ASN A 190 22.60 -3.97 17.23
C ASN A 190 24.15 -3.85 17.25
N ASP A 191 24.73 -3.65 18.43
CA ASP A 191 26.18 -3.52 18.63
C ASP A 191 27.01 -4.73 18.12
N GLN A 192 26.38 -5.89 17.95
CA GLN A 192 27.02 -7.12 17.46
C GLN A 192 26.88 -7.30 15.95
N GLY A 193 26.21 -6.38 15.25
CA GLY A 193 25.94 -6.50 13.82
C GLY A 193 24.67 -7.29 13.48
N ASP A 194 23.91 -7.75 14.48
CA ASP A 194 22.68 -8.50 14.25
C ASP A 194 21.50 -7.59 13.94
N LEU A 195 20.62 -8.09 13.08
CA LEU A 195 19.35 -7.45 12.79
C LEU A 195 18.37 -7.71 13.92
N VAL A 196 17.85 -6.63 14.48
CA VAL A 196 16.90 -6.66 15.60
C VAL A 196 15.69 -5.83 15.25
N VAL A 197 14.54 -6.29 15.76
CA VAL A 197 13.32 -5.48 15.78
C VAL A 197 13.29 -4.77 17.13
N THR A 198 13.28 -3.44 17.10
CA THR A 198 13.25 -2.62 18.32
C THR A 198 11.91 -1.93 18.48
N LYS A 199 11.53 -1.70 19.74
CA LYS A 199 10.46 -0.79 20.12
C LYS A 199 10.79 0.63 19.62
N GLY A 200 9.78 1.36 19.14
CA GLY A 200 9.85 2.80 18.82
C GLY A 200 10.29 3.71 19.99
N ASP A 201 10.57 3.14 21.17
CA ASP A 201 11.22 3.79 22.30
C ASP A 201 12.33 2.88 22.83
N GLN A 202 13.52 3.45 23.01
CA GLN A 202 14.79 2.86 23.50
C GLN A 202 14.65 1.66 24.46
N TYR A 203 14.57 0.42 23.99
CA TYR A 203 14.93 -0.76 24.79
C TYR A 203 15.32 -1.93 23.87
N ASP A 204 16.58 -2.37 24.00
CA ASP A 204 17.11 -3.60 23.38
C ASP A 204 16.45 -4.83 24.01
N VAL A 205 15.76 -5.64 23.21
CA VAL A 205 15.35 -6.98 23.63
C VAL A 205 16.56 -7.91 23.47
N ARG A 206 17.37 -8.02 24.53
CA ARG A 206 18.51 -8.96 24.57
C ARG A 206 18.02 -10.36 24.91
N GLU A 207 18.10 -11.27 23.94
CA GLU A 207 18.24 -12.70 24.23
C GLU A 207 19.71 -13.08 24.03
N LYS A 208 20.30 -13.67 25.07
CA LYS A 208 21.69 -14.10 25.07
C LYS A 208 21.79 -15.47 24.40
N ASP A 209 22.18 -15.51 23.13
CA ASP A 209 22.80 -16.70 22.56
C ASP A 209 23.99 -16.33 21.68
N ALA A 210 25.15 -16.86 22.06
CA ALA A 210 26.45 -16.47 21.55
C ALA A 210 26.88 -17.38 20.40
N THR A 211 26.76 -16.95 19.14
CA THR A 211 27.63 -17.39 18.04
C THR A 211 27.77 -16.31 16.96
N ALA A 212 29.01 -15.97 16.61
CA ALA A 212 29.36 -14.87 15.72
C ALA A 212 28.99 -15.12 14.24
N GLY A 213 28.41 -14.09 13.62
CA GLY A 213 27.90 -14.02 12.24
C GLY A 213 26.58 -13.23 12.25
N VAL A 214 26.21 -12.55 11.16
CA VAL A 214 24.90 -11.88 11.01
C VAL A 214 23.80 -12.94 11.13
N ARG A 215 23.35 -13.30 12.35
CA ARG A 215 22.67 -14.58 12.63
C ARG A 215 21.23 -14.45 13.10
N ASN A 216 20.62 -13.26 13.05
CA ASN A 216 19.22 -13.10 13.46
C ASN A 216 18.27 -12.47 12.43
N LEU A 217 18.43 -12.81 11.15
CA LEU A 217 17.44 -12.50 10.11
C LEU A 217 16.03 -13.02 10.42
N GLY A 218 15.91 -14.04 11.28
CA GLY A 218 14.64 -14.66 11.66
C GLY A 218 13.69 -13.71 12.40
N LYS A 219 14.20 -12.84 13.28
CA LYS A 219 13.34 -11.99 14.13
C LYS A 219 12.41 -11.05 13.34
N PRO A 220 12.88 -10.25 12.36
CA PRO A 220 12.00 -9.45 11.51
C PRO A 220 11.00 -10.30 10.71
N VAL A 221 11.44 -11.44 10.18
CA VAL A 221 10.61 -12.35 9.36
C VAL A 221 9.50 -12.97 10.21
N ASP A 222 9.84 -13.51 11.38
CA ASP A 222 8.90 -14.14 12.30
C ASP A 222 7.89 -13.12 12.84
N MET A 223 8.32 -11.88 13.09
CA MET A 223 7.42 -10.80 13.50
C MET A 223 6.45 -10.41 12.38
N ALA A 224 6.93 -10.26 11.14
CA ALA A 224 6.09 -9.98 9.99
C ALA A 224 5.06 -11.10 9.75
N LYS A 225 5.49 -12.36 9.87
CA LYS A 225 4.62 -13.53 9.82
C LYS A 225 3.56 -13.49 10.92
N LYS A 226 3.96 -13.18 12.16
CA LYS A 226 3.03 -13.03 13.28
C LYS A 226 2.00 -11.94 13.02
N TYR A 227 2.40 -10.77 12.50
CA TYR A 227 1.45 -9.71 12.14
C TYR A 227 0.45 -10.16 11.07
N TYR A 228 0.93 -10.86 10.04
CA TYR A 228 0.07 -11.43 8.99
C TYR A 228 -0.94 -12.44 9.55
N GLU A 229 -0.48 -13.39 10.37
CA GLU A 229 -1.32 -14.40 11.04
C GLU A 229 -2.30 -13.77 12.04
N GLN A 230 -1.98 -12.59 12.56
CA GLN A 230 -2.86 -11.78 13.41
C GLN A 230 -3.80 -10.86 12.60
N GLY A 231 -3.79 -10.94 11.27
CA GLY A 231 -4.74 -10.26 10.41
C GLY A 231 -4.28 -8.91 9.86
N ALA A 232 -2.99 -8.57 9.91
CA ALA A 232 -2.46 -7.38 9.24
C ALA A 232 -2.90 -7.31 7.77
N ASP A 233 -3.29 -6.12 7.31
CA ASP A 233 -3.66 -5.88 5.92
C ASP A 233 -2.46 -5.54 5.04
N GLU A 234 -1.37 -5.13 5.68
CA GLU A 234 -0.09 -4.74 5.09
C GLU A 234 0.97 -4.76 6.20
N VAL A 235 2.22 -5.10 5.84
CA VAL A 235 3.35 -5.05 6.76
C VAL A 235 4.39 -4.05 6.25
N THR A 236 4.74 -3.06 7.07
CA THR A 236 5.74 -2.04 6.76
C THR A 236 7.03 -2.30 7.54
N PHE A 237 8.15 -2.31 6.82
CA PHE A 237 9.50 -2.37 7.38
C PHE A 237 10.14 -0.99 7.31
N LEU A 238 10.54 -0.43 8.45
CA LEU A 238 11.36 0.76 8.50
C LEU A 238 12.82 0.36 8.65
N ASN A 239 13.55 0.40 7.55
CA ASN A 239 14.98 0.15 7.49
C ASN A 239 15.76 1.36 8.00
N ILE A 240 16.24 1.24 9.21
CA ILE A 240 17.03 2.28 9.91
C ILE A 240 18.44 1.77 10.24
N THR A 241 18.85 0.71 9.55
CA THR A 241 20.21 0.19 9.57
C THR A 241 21.15 1.09 8.76
N SER A 242 22.43 1.10 9.13
CA SER A 242 23.46 1.81 8.39
C SER A 242 24.47 0.80 7.82
N PHE A 243 24.22 0.33 6.60
CA PHE A 243 25.10 -0.61 5.91
C PHE A 243 26.21 0.06 5.07
N ARG A 244 26.89 1.08 5.63
CA ARG A 244 27.85 1.91 4.87
C ARG A 244 29.02 1.15 4.23
N ASN A 245 29.32 -0.05 4.70
CA ASN A 245 30.45 -0.87 4.24
C ASN A 245 29.99 -2.23 3.66
N CYS A 246 28.73 -2.35 3.26
CA CYS A 246 28.18 -3.56 2.67
C CYS A 246 27.74 -3.25 1.23
N PRO A 247 28.07 -4.12 0.25
CA PRO A 247 27.57 -3.96 -1.11
C PRO A 247 26.04 -3.85 -1.12
N VAL A 248 25.49 -3.00 -1.99
CA VAL A 248 24.03 -2.77 -2.02
C VAL A 248 23.28 -4.08 -2.30
N ALA A 249 23.85 -4.93 -3.16
CA ALA A 249 23.33 -6.26 -3.49
C ALA A 249 23.29 -7.25 -2.32
N ASP A 250 24.13 -7.04 -1.32
CA ASP A 250 24.25 -7.91 -0.15
C ASP A 250 23.53 -7.33 1.07
N THR A 251 22.75 -6.26 0.89
CA THR A 251 22.04 -5.63 2.00
C THR A 251 21.06 -6.63 2.65
N PRO A 252 21.20 -6.90 3.96
CA PRO A 252 20.38 -7.92 4.65
C PRO A 252 18.87 -7.73 4.56
N MET A 253 18.41 -6.49 4.33
CA MET A 253 16.99 -6.20 4.16
C MET A 253 16.39 -6.87 2.92
N LEU A 254 17.18 -7.09 1.86
CA LEU A 254 16.73 -7.83 0.68
C LEU A 254 16.40 -9.27 1.07
N GLU A 255 17.27 -9.92 1.85
CA GLU A 255 17.05 -11.29 2.31
C GLU A 255 15.88 -11.39 3.31
N ILE A 256 15.70 -10.39 4.19
CA ILE A 256 14.53 -10.31 5.08
C ILE A 256 13.24 -10.29 4.27
N LEU A 257 13.15 -9.45 3.24
CA LEU A 257 11.97 -9.39 2.39
C LEU A 257 11.76 -10.70 1.63
N ARG A 258 12.83 -11.31 1.10
CA ARG A 258 12.75 -12.57 0.37
C ARG A 258 12.14 -13.65 1.25
N ARG A 259 12.68 -13.84 2.45
CA ARG A 259 12.18 -14.82 3.43
C ARG A 259 10.78 -14.49 3.95
N THR A 260 10.47 -13.20 4.13
CA THR A 260 9.11 -12.79 4.52
C THR A 260 8.09 -13.16 3.45
N SER A 261 8.42 -12.93 2.17
CA SER A 261 7.53 -13.20 1.03
C SER A 261 7.22 -14.68 0.81
N GLU A 262 7.99 -15.60 1.40
CA GLU A 262 7.72 -17.04 1.36
C GLU A 262 6.44 -17.44 2.12
N THR A 263 6.01 -16.62 3.10
CA THR A 263 4.87 -16.97 3.98
C THR A 263 3.87 -15.84 4.22
N VAL A 264 4.24 -14.59 3.94
CA VAL A 264 3.39 -13.42 4.15
C VAL A 264 2.77 -12.97 2.84
N PHE A 265 1.51 -13.36 2.64
CA PHE A 265 0.74 -13.11 1.41
C PHE A 265 -0.13 -11.85 1.50
N VAL A 266 0.44 -10.78 2.06
CA VAL A 266 -0.13 -9.42 2.08
C VAL A 266 0.94 -8.44 1.58
N PRO A 267 0.56 -7.20 1.24
CA PRO A 267 1.52 -6.19 0.76
C PRO A 267 2.64 -5.93 1.77
N LEU A 268 3.86 -5.82 1.26
CA LEU A 268 5.07 -5.48 2.00
C LEU A 268 5.58 -4.11 1.55
N THR A 269 5.70 -3.18 2.50
CA THR A 269 6.26 -1.85 2.26
C THR A 269 7.63 -1.74 2.91
N ILE A 270 8.63 -1.23 2.19
CA ILE A 270 9.98 -1.00 2.71
C ILE A 270 10.33 0.49 2.68
N GLY A 271 10.63 1.07 3.82
CA GLY A 271 11.13 2.45 3.95
C GLY A 271 12.58 2.50 4.38
N GLY A 272 13.34 3.46 3.87
CA GLY A 272 14.73 3.71 4.27
C GLY A 272 15.77 3.13 3.29
N GLY A 273 16.67 4.00 2.83
CA GLY A 273 17.74 3.63 1.89
C GLY A 273 17.36 3.71 0.41
N ILE A 274 16.15 4.16 0.07
CA ILE A 274 15.66 4.28 -1.31
C ILE A 274 16.06 5.64 -1.89
N ARG A 275 17.27 5.74 -2.42
CA ARG A 275 17.87 6.98 -2.95
C ARG A 275 19.06 6.69 -3.85
N ASP A 276 19.50 7.67 -4.63
CA ASP A 276 20.76 7.56 -5.34
C ASP A 276 21.92 7.34 -4.35
N THR A 277 22.76 6.34 -4.61
CA THR A 277 23.88 5.99 -3.74
C THR A 277 25.14 5.65 -4.54
N VAL A 278 26.25 5.55 -3.83
CA VAL A 278 27.50 5.00 -4.36
C VAL A 278 27.77 3.71 -3.61
N ASP A 279 27.97 2.62 -4.35
CA ASP A 279 28.30 1.31 -3.81
C ASP A 279 29.75 1.26 -3.29
N THR A 280 30.08 0.22 -2.55
CA THR A 280 31.40 -0.01 -1.94
C THR A 280 32.55 -0.07 -2.96
N ASP A 281 32.28 -0.42 -4.22
CA ASP A 281 33.26 -0.43 -5.31
C ASP A 281 33.37 0.92 -6.07
N GLY A 282 32.58 1.92 -5.66
CA GLY A 282 32.52 3.24 -6.29
C GLY A 282 31.47 3.38 -7.40
N THR A 283 30.73 2.30 -7.72
CA THR A 283 29.64 2.33 -8.71
C THR A 283 28.50 3.22 -8.23
N LYS A 284 28.03 4.14 -9.08
CA LYS A 284 26.82 4.93 -8.80
C LYS A 284 25.58 4.10 -9.11
N ILE A 285 24.71 3.96 -8.12
CA ILE A 285 23.46 3.19 -8.25
C ILE A 285 22.27 4.16 -8.09
N PRO A 286 21.45 4.35 -9.14
CA PRO A 286 20.25 5.16 -9.06
C PRO A 286 19.19 4.60 -8.10
N ALA A 287 18.36 5.47 -7.53
CA ALA A 287 17.25 5.09 -6.65
C ALA A 287 16.29 4.08 -7.31
N LEU A 288 16.07 4.22 -8.62
CA LEU A 288 15.25 3.28 -9.39
C LEU A 288 15.82 1.85 -9.35
N ASP A 289 17.15 1.70 -9.46
CA ASP A 289 17.77 0.37 -9.43
C ASP A 289 17.77 -0.23 -8.03
N ILE A 290 17.91 0.60 -6.98
CA ILE A 290 17.68 0.16 -5.60
C ILE A 290 16.24 -0.32 -5.42
N ALA A 291 15.25 0.45 -5.87
CA ALA A 291 13.84 0.06 -5.79
C ALA A 291 13.58 -1.25 -6.54
N LYS A 292 14.14 -1.45 -7.74
CA LYS A 292 14.08 -2.72 -8.48
C LYS A 292 14.57 -3.90 -7.64
N MET A 293 15.68 -3.75 -6.93
CA MET A 293 16.23 -4.81 -6.08
C MET A 293 15.30 -5.15 -4.92
N TYR A 294 14.71 -4.14 -4.28
CA TYR A 294 13.72 -4.33 -3.23
C TYR A 294 12.43 -5.00 -3.74
N PHE A 295 11.92 -4.59 -4.91
CA PHE A 295 10.75 -5.21 -5.53
C PHE A 295 11.02 -6.67 -5.91
N ALA A 296 12.19 -6.96 -6.51
CA ALA A 296 12.61 -8.32 -6.84
C ALA A 296 12.81 -9.19 -5.58
N SER A 297 13.05 -8.57 -4.43
CA SER A 297 13.21 -9.25 -3.14
C SER A 297 11.89 -9.42 -2.39
N GLY A 298 10.76 -8.92 -2.89
CA GLY A 298 9.43 -9.16 -2.34
C GLY A 298 8.72 -7.93 -1.77
N ALA A 299 9.32 -6.74 -1.79
CA ALA A 299 8.59 -5.51 -1.52
C ALA A 299 7.56 -5.24 -2.64
N ASP A 300 6.42 -4.66 -2.28
CA ASP A 300 5.39 -4.18 -3.21
C ASP A 300 5.43 -2.65 -3.33
N LYS A 301 5.89 -1.97 -2.27
CA LYS A 301 5.98 -0.52 -2.19
C LYS A 301 7.29 -0.09 -1.54
N VAL A 302 7.83 1.04 -2.00
CA VAL A 302 8.99 1.69 -1.40
C VAL A 302 8.59 3.02 -0.76
N SER A 303 9.14 3.32 0.42
CA SER A 303 8.88 4.55 1.15
C SER A 303 10.10 5.48 1.13
N ILE A 304 9.88 6.71 0.68
CA ILE A 304 10.89 7.79 0.58
C ILE A 304 10.61 8.82 1.68
N GLY A 305 11.65 9.17 2.45
CA GLY A 305 11.57 10.11 3.57
C GLY A 305 12.25 11.45 3.29
N SER A 306 13.44 11.66 3.86
CA SER A 306 14.16 12.94 3.79
C SER A 306 14.37 13.50 2.38
N ASP A 307 14.66 12.63 1.41
CA ASP A 307 14.89 13.04 0.02
C ASP A 307 13.62 13.61 -0.65
N ALA A 308 12.43 13.25 -0.15
CA ALA A 308 11.17 13.82 -0.62
C ALA A 308 11.05 15.31 -0.24
N VAL A 309 11.56 15.70 0.94
CA VAL A 309 11.56 17.11 1.37
C VAL A 309 12.49 17.94 0.51
N THR A 310 13.72 17.47 0.28
CA THR A 310 14.68 18.14 -0.63
C THR A 310 14.11 18.25 -2.05
N ALA A 311 13.51 17.18 -2.57
CA ALA A 311 12.88 17.19 -3.89
C ALA A 311 11.73 18.21 -3.96
N ALA A 312 10.91 18.32 -2.91
CA ALA A 312 9.82 19.28 -2.83
C ALA A 312 10.33 20.73 -2.81
N GLU A 313 11.35 21.02 -2.00
CA GLU A 313 12.00 22.34 -1.99
C GLU A 313 12.51 22.73 -3.38
N GLU A 314 13.19 21.81 -4.08
CA GLU A 314 13.65 22.03 -5.46
C GLU A 314 12.49 22.25 -6.44
N TYR A 315 11.38 21.54 -6.28
CA TYR A 315 10.19 21.72 -7.12
C TYR A 315 9.62 23.13 -6.99
N TYR A 316 9.49 23.66 -5.78
CA TYR A 316 9.06 25.05 -5.59
C TYR A 316 10.10 26.05 -6.08
N ALA A 317 11.39 25.81 -5.83
CA ALA A 317 12.48 26.65 -6.32
C ALA A 317 12.51 26.74 -7.86
N ARG A 318 12.10 25.67 -8.56
CA ARG A 318 11.94 25.63 -10.02
C ARG A 318 10.60 26.18 -10.54
N GLY A 319 9.79 26.79 -9.67
CA GLY A 319 8.48 27.34 -10.03
C GLY A 319 7.45 26.25 -10.33
N LYS A 320 7.40 25.20 -9.49
CA LYS A 320 6.47 24.06 -9.59
C LYS A 320 6.66 23.22 -10.85
N LYS A 321 7.90 23.01 -11.26
CA LYS A 321 8.26 22.19 -12.43
C LYS A 321 8.96 20.90 -12.01
N LEU A 322 8.47 19.81 -12.58
CA LEU A 322 9.06 18.47 -12.48
C LEU A 322 10.45 18.46 -13.13
N SER A 323 11.41 17.77 -12.51
CA SER A 323 12.73 17.55 -13.13
C SER A 323 12.78 16.26 -13.93
N GLY A 324 11.92 15.29 -13.62
CA GLY A 324 11.96 13.94 -14.18
C GLY A 324 13.13 13.10 -13.69
N THR A 325 13.80 13.52 -12.61
CA THR A 325 15.06 12.92 -12.12
C THR A 325 15.00 12.47 -10.68
N THR A 326 13.96 12.86 -9.93
CA THR A 326 13.83 12.47 -8.52
C THR A 326 13.54 10.98 -8.41
N ALA A 327 13.83 10.38 -7.25
CA ALA A 327 13.45 9.00 -6.96
C ALA A 327 11.92 8.79 -7.12
N ILE A 328 11.11 9.79 -6.72
CA ILE A 328 9.65 9.75 -6.83
C ILE A 328 9.22 9.64 -8.29
N GLU A 329 9.72 10.54 -9.16
CA GLU A 329 9.36 10.57 -10.59
C GLU A 329 9.85 9.31 -11.33
N THR A 330 11.08 8.89 -11.07
CA THR A 330 11.70 7.75 -11.78
C THR A 330 11.07 6.41 -11.40
N ILE A 331 10.78 6.19 -10.12
CA ILE A 331 10.16 4.94 -9.65
C ILE A 331 8.69 4.89 -10.06
N SER A 332 7.93 5.99 -9.87
CA SER A 332 6.51 6.03 -10.26
C SER A 332 6.29 5.92 -11.76
N SER A 333 7.19 6.49 -12.59
CA SER A 333 7.13 6.31 -14.04
C SER A 333 7.36 4.87 -14.48
N ALA A 334 8.12 4.09 -13.71
CA ALA A 334 8.46 2.70 -14.06
C ALA A 334 7.45 1.68 -13.51
N TYR A 335 6.94 1.92 -12.29
CA TYR A 335 6.12 0.96 -11.52
C TYR A 335 4.69 1.45 -11.24
N GLY A 336 4.35 2.66 -11.67
CA GLY A 336 3.11 3.35 -11.33
C GLY A 336 3.20 4.05 -9.97
N VAL A 337 2.36 5.07 -9.78
CA VAL A 337 2.33 5.88 -8.55
C VAL A 337 2.09 5.02 -7.30
N GLN A 338 1.31 3.93 -7.45
CA GLN A 338 0.96 3.01 -6.37
C GLN A 338 2.16 2.32 -5.70
N ALA A 339 3.34 2.32 -6.33
CA ALA A 339 4.55 1.72 -5.79
C ALA A 339 5.35 2.68 -4.87
N VAL A 340 5.01 3.97 -4.85
CA VAL A 340 5.77 5.02 -4.15
C VAL A 340 4.96 5.61 -2.99
N VAL A 341 5.46 5.37 -1.77
CA VAL A 341 4.95 5.94 -0.52
C VAL A 341 5.89 7.06 -0.06
N ILE A 342 5.35 8.14 0.49
CA ILE A 342 6.16 9.21 1.08
C ILE A 342 5.97 9.22 2.59
N SER A 343 7.04 8.99 3.33
CA SER A 343 7.05 9.13 4.79
C SER A 343 7.26 10.59 5.15
N VAL A 344 6.26 11.19 5.77
CA VAL A 344 6.27 12.60 6.18
C VAL A 344 6.34 12.67 7.69
N ASP A 345 7.29 13.44 8.22
CA ASP A 345 7.56 13.62 9.65
C ASP A 345 7.29 15.09 10.07
N PRO A 346 6.02 15.51 10.17
CA PRO A 346 5.66 16.86 10.55
C PRO A 346 5.74 17.07 12.06
N LYS A 347 6.08 18.30 12.44
CA LYS A 347 6.04 18.81 13.81
C LYS A 347 5.16 20.05 13.89
N ARG A 348 4.27 20.12 14.87
CA ARG A 348 3.37 21.27 15.05
C ARG A 348 4.12 22.48 15.55
N ILE A 349 3.89 23.63 14.91
CA ILE A 349 4.43 24.94 15.28
C ILE A 349 3.26 25.91 15.50
N TYR A 350 3.13 26.40 16.72
CA TYR A 350 2.09 27.35 17.11
C TYR A 350 2.43 28.78 16.69
N VAL A 351 1.40 29.54 16.28
CA VAL A 351 1.50 30.97 15.94
C VAL A 351 0.26 31.72 16.45
N SER A 352 0.42 32.99 16.82
CA SER A 352 -0.69 33.77 17.38
C SER A 352 -1.72 34.15 16.31
N SER A 353 -1.24 34.38 15.10
CA SER A 353 -2.04 34.75 13.93
C SER A 353 -1.54 34.05 12.67
N PRO A 354 -2.42 33.72 11.69
CA PRO A 354 -2.00 33.28 10.36
C PRO A 354 -1.01 34.21 9.66
N ASN A 355 -0.99 35.50 10.02
CA ASN A 355 -0.08 36.50 9.43
C ASN A 355 1.35 36.44 10.01
N ASP A 356 1.59 35.68 11.07
CA ASP A 356 2.91 35.58 11.72
C ASP A 356 3.85 34.64 10.97
N THR A 357 3.37 33.97 9.92
CA THR A 357 4.14 33.05 9.10
C THR A 357 3.66 33.10 7.64
N GLN A 358 4.52 32.68 6.72
CA GLN A 358 4.16 32.50 5.31
C GLN A 358 3.59 31.10 5.03
N HIS A 359 3.70 30.20 6.00
CA HIS A 359 3.27 28.81 5.90
C HIS A 359 1.75 28.68 6.03
N HIS A 360 1.20 27.62 5.44
CA HIS A 360 -0.22 27.33 5.62
C HIS A 360 -0.53 27.03 7.10
N THR A 361 -1.47 27.78 7.68
CA THR A 361 -1.90 27.60 9.07
C THR A 361 -3.35 27.11 9.14
N ILE A 362 -3.63 26.34 10.18
CA ILE A 362 -4.98 25.94 10.57
C ILE A 362 -5.32 26.55 11.93
N LYS A 363 -6.61 26.78 12.17
CA LYS A 363 -7.09 27.05 13.53
C LYS A 363 -7.11 25.73 14.31
N THR A 364 -6.45 25.70 15.46
CA THR A 364 -6.32 24.50 16.29
C THR A 364 -7.32 24.52 17.44
N THR A 365 -7.85 23.35 17.77
CA THR A 365 -8.66 23.11 18.98
C THR A 365 -7.80 22.92 20.23
N ARG A 366 -6.49 22.79 20.06
CA ARG A 366 -5.48 22.66 21.12
C ARG A 366 -4.66 23.96 21.15
N PRO A 367 -4.94 24.90 22.07
CA PRO A 367 -4.17 26.14 22.16
C PRO A 367 -2.69 25.86 22.47
N GLY A 368 -1.82 26.71 21.93
CA GLY A 368 -0.39 26.67 22.21
C GLY A 368 -0.06 27.08 23.66
N PRO A 369 1.20 26.92 24.07
CA PRO A 369 1.65 27.21 25.45
C PRO A 369 1.37 28.65 25.92
N ASN A 370 1.25 29.61 24.99
CA ASN A 370 0.99 31.02 25.27
C ASN A 370 -0.42 31.45 24.83
N GLY A 371 -1.31 30.50 24.55
CA GLY A 371 -2.67 30.76 24.07
C GLY A 371 -2.79 30.96 22.56
N GLU A 372 -1.77 30.56 21.78
CA GLU A 372 -1.83 30.57 20.32
C GLU A 372 -2.99 29.72 19.80
N GLU A 373 -3.87 30.31 18.98
CA GLU A 373 -5.05 29.60 18.42
C GLU A 373 -4.80 28.99 17.04
N TYR A 374 -3.61 29.22 16.46
CA TYR A 374 -3.25 28.75 15.12
C TYR A 374 -1.96 27.94 15.17
N CYS A 375 -1.80 27.04 14.21
CA CYS A 375 -0.56 26.32 14.00
C CYS A 375 -0.34 25.97 12.54
N TRP A 376 0.91 25.69 12.19
CA TRP A 376 1.29 25.02 10.95
C TRP A 376 2.14 23.79 11.29
N TYR A 377 2.37 22.93 10.31
CA TYR A 377 3.15 21.71 10.49
C TYR A 377 4.46 21.80 9.71
N GLN A 378 5.55 21.91 10.45
CA GLN A 378 6.90 21.97 9.91
C GLN A 378 7.38 20.59 9.49
N CYS A 379 7.86 20.45 8.25
CA CYS A 379 8.49 19.23 7.79
C CYS A 379 9.88 19.05 8.41
N THR A 380 10.26 17.81 8.65
CA THR A 380 11.59 17.47 9.16
C THR A 380 12.27 16.43 8.27
N ILE A 381 13.60 16.35 8.40
CA ILE A 381 14.45 15.36 7.74
C ILE A 381 15.35 14.66 8.75
N LYS A 382 16.12 13.66 8.27
CA LYS A 382 17.06 12.85 9.05
C LYS A 382 16.37 12.14 10.23
N GLY A 383 15.12 11.73 10.06
CA GLY A 383 14.29 11.07 11.07
C GLY A 383 13.92 12.03 12.20
N GLY A 384 13.27 13.15 11.88
CA GLY A 384 12.79 14.11 12.87
C GLY A 384 13.82 15.05 13.49
N ARG A 385 15.13 14.90 13.17
CA ARG A 385 16.21 15.60 13.87
C ARG A 385 16.52 17.00 13.34
N GLU A 386 16.12 17.31 12.12
CA GLU A 386 16.37 18.60 11.47
C GLU A 386 15.06 19.13 10.88
N GLY A 387 14.58 20.26 11.39
CA GLY A 387 13.42 20.98 10.83
C GLY A 387 13.80 21.77 9.58
N ARG A 388 12.88 21.85 8.62
CA ARG A 388 13.00 22.65 7.41
C ARG A 388 12.01 23.80 7.46
N ASP A 389 12.34 24.93 6.85
CA ASP A 389 11.39 26.05 6.73
C ASP A 389 10.39 25.76 5.58
N PHE A 390 9.60 24.70 5.77
CA PHE A 390 8.77 24.09 4.74
C PHE A 390 7.59 23.38 5.39
N ASP A 391 6.38 23.71 4.96
CA ASP A 391 5.16 23.20 5.58
C ASP A 391 4.67 21.87 4.95
N VAL A 392 3.86 21.14 5.72
CA VAL A 392 3.37 19.81 5.31
C VAL A 392 2.54 19.87 4.02
N ARG A 393 1.75 20.94 3.79
CA ARG A 393 0.93 21.08 2.58
C ARG A 393 1.81 21.28 1.35
N GLN A 394 2.84 22.11 1.47
CA GLN A 394 3.82 22.31 0.41
C GLN A 394 4.43 20.97 0.00
N LEU A 395 4.88 20.18 0.99
CA LEU A 395 5.46 18.87 0.76
C LEU A 395 4.50 17.92 0.06
N VAL A 396 3.32 17.68 0.62
CA VAL A 396 2.41 16.66 0.09
C VAL A 396 1.93 16.99 -1.33
N GLN A 397 1.73 18.28 -1.64
CA GLN A 397 1.35 18.73 -2.98
C GLN A 397 2.48 18.54 -4.00
N ALA A 398 3.72 18.81 -3.60
CA ALA A 398 4.88 18.63 -4.48
C ALA A 398 5.10 17.14 -4.80
N VAL A 399 5.05 16.27 -3.80
CA VAL A 399 5.31 14.83 -4.00
C VAL A 399 4.17 14.14 -4.75
N GLU A 400 2.92 14.55 -4.55
CA GLU A 400 1.79 14.12 -5.38
C GLU A 400 2.03 14.50 -6.85
N ALA A 401 2.43 15.73 -7.12
CA ALA A 401 2.75 16.18 -8.48
C ALA A 401 3.91 15.40 -9.12
N MET A 402 4.87 14.94 -8.32
CA MET A 402 6.00 14.10 -8.77
C MET A 402 5.64 12.64 -9.01
N GLY A 403 4.44 12.19 -8.61
CA GLY A 403 3.99 10.81 -8.80
C GLY A 403 4.06 9.92 -7.55
N ALA A 404 4.07 10.49 -6.34
CA ALA A 404 3.76 9.71 -5.15
C ALA A 404 2.32 9.16 -5.23
N GLY A 405 2.09 7.93 -4.80
CA GLY A 405 0.76 7.32 -4.79
C GLY A 405 0.18 7.09 -3.41
N GLU A 406 0.92 7.38 -2.33
CA GLU A 406 0.44 7.25 -0.96
C GLU A 406 1.30 8.08 0.00
N ILE A 407 0.69 8.72 1.01
CA ILE A 407 1.39 9.41 2.08
C ILE A 407 1.33 8.58 3.36
N LEU A 408 2.51 8.23 3.91
CA LEU A 408 2.64 7.77 5.27
C LEU A 408 2.82 8.99 6.19
N LEU A 409 1.72 9.43 6.82
CA LEU A 409 1.67 10.65 7.61
C LEU A 409 1.95 10.34 9.08
N ASN A 410 3.23 10.44 9.46
CA ASN A 410 3.64 10.36 10.86
C ASN A 410 3.28 11.66 11.58
N CYS A 411 3.50 11.69 12.89
CA CYS A 411 3.36 12.90 13.68
C CYS A 411 4.35 12.86 14.84
N ILE A 412 5.37 13.72 14.79
CA ILE A 412 6.47 13.73 15.77
C ILE A 412 5.93 13.95 17.19
N ASP A 413 4.95 14.85 17.35
CA ASP A 413 4.38 15.19 18.66
C ASP A 413 3.49 14.07 19.24
N LYS A 414 3.08 13.09 18.41
CA LYS A 414 2.25 11.96 18.82
C LYS A 414 3.01 10.65 18.93
N ASP A 415 4.23 10.57 18.40
CA ASP A 415 5.01 9.35 18.41
C ASP A 415 5.30 8.86 19.84
N GLY A 416 5.26 7.55 20.06
CA GLY A 416 5.39 6.91 21.37
C GLY A 416 4.28 7.22 22.41
N SER A 417 3.44 8.23 22.19
CA SER A 417 2.52 8.75 23.21
C SER A 417 1.38 7.80 23.59
N ASN A 418 1.00 6.88 22.69
CA ASN A 418 -0.18 6.02 22.82
C ASN A 418 -1.46 6.81 23.18
N SER A 419 -1.61 8.04 22.66
CA SER A 419 -2.70 8.99 22.98
C SER A 419 -3.66 9.30 21.83
N GLY A 420 -3.58 8.52 20.75
CA GLY A 420 -4.34 8.72 19.52
C GLY A 420 -3.58 9.54 18.48
N PHE A 421 -4.08 9.49 17.25
CA PHE A 421 -3.50 10.19 16.09
C PHE A 421 -3.73 11.70 16.16
N ASP A 422 -3.00 12.48 15.36
CA ASP A 422 -3.31 13.90 15.16
C ASP A 422 -4.38 14.08 14.06
N LEU A 423 -5.63 14.20 14.48
CA LEU A 423 -6.79 14.32 13.58
C LEU A 423 -6.78 15.62 12.76
N GLU A 424 -6.25 16.72 13.31
CA GLU A 424 -6.18 18.01 12.62
C GLU A 424 -5.16 17.96 11.49
N LEU A 425 -3.99 17.35 11.76
CA LEU A 425 -2.97 17.10 10.74
C LEU A 425 -3.51 16.24 9.59
N ILE A 426 -4.20 15.15 9.91
CA ILE A 426 -4.77 14.25 8.90
C ILE A 426 -5.77 14.98 8.01
N ASN A 427 -6.69 15.74 8.60
CA ASN A 427 -7.68 16.49 7.84
C ASN A 427 -7.02 17.59 7.00
N ASP A 428 -6.02 18.29 7.54
CA ASP A 428 -5.26 19.32 6.82
C ASP A 428 -4.57 18.75 5.58
N VAL A 429 -3.92 17.59 5.70
CA VAL A 429 -3.30 16.90 4.55
C VAL A 429 -4.35 16.39 3.57
N LYS A 430 -5.45 15.77 4.03
CA LYS A 430 -6.54 15.29 3.15
C LYS A 430 -7.26 16.43 2.40
N ASP A 431 -7.20 17.65 2.89
CA ASP A 431 -7.71 18.83 2.19
C ASP A 431 -6.74 19.35 1.13
N ALA A 432 -5.47 18.94 1.15
CA ALA A 432 -4.42 19.44 0.28
C ALA A 432 -4.15 18.57 -0.95
N ILE A 433 -4.44 17.26 -0.89
CA ILE A 433 -4.09 16.26 -1.90
C ILE A 433 -5.23 15.26 -2.17
N LYS A 434 -5.10 14.48 -3.24
CA LYS A 434 -6.04 13.45 -3.66
C LYS A 434 -5.50 12.03 -3.54
N ILE A 435 -4.20 11.82 -3.35
CA ILE A 435 -3.66 10.48 -3.07
C ILE A 435 -4.02 9.96 -1.66
N PRO A 436 -4.03 8.63 -1.44
CA PRO A 436 -4.26 8.03 -0.13
C PRO A 436 -3.33 8.53 0.98
N VAL A 437 -3.85 8.67 2.19
CA VAL A 437 -3.11 9.07 3.41
C VAL A 437 -3.30 8.02 4.49
N ILE A 438 -2.18 7.45 4.94
CA ILE A 438 -2.07 6.55 6.09
C ILE A 438 -1.85 7.41 7.34
N ALA A 439 -2.76 7.32 8.32
CA ALA A 439 -2.57 7.88 9.65
C ALA A 439 -1.53 7.06 10.44
N SER A 440 -0.47 7.70 10.92
CA SER A 440 0.61 7.08 11.70
C SER A 440 0.96 7.93 12.94
N SER A 441 1.70 7.33 13.87
CA SER A 441 2.12 7.87 15.18
C SER A 441 0.96 8.17 16.18
N GLY A 442 1.04 7.59 17.38
CA GLY A 442 0.11 7.84 18.50
C GLY A 442 -0.93 6.76 18.79
N ALA A 443 -1.11 5.78 17.90
CA ALA A 443 -1.97 4.62 18.16
C ALA A 443 -1.51 3.84 19.40
N GLY A 444 -2.46 3.42 20.25
CA GLY A 444 -2.17 2.76 21.53
C GLY A 444 -3.24 1.76 21.98
N ASN A 445 -4.46 1.86 21.43
CA ASN A 445 -5.55 0.92 21.66
C ASN A 445 -6.51 0.92 20.44
N PRO A 446 -7.41 -0.07 20.31
CA PRO A 446 -8.37 -0.15 19.21
C PRO A 446 -9.27 1.08 19.04
N GLY A 447 -9.60 1.79 20.11
CA GLY A 447 -10.43 2.99 20.06
C GLY A 447 -9.80 4.14 19.29
N HIS A 448 -8.48 4.22 19.20
CA HIS A 448 -7.80 5.23 18.36
C HIS A 448 -8.00 4.98 16.86
N PHE A 449 -8.15 3.71 16.44
CA PHE A 449 -8.47 3.37 15.06
C PHE A 449 -9.92 3.71 14.74
N ASP A 450 -10.86 3.40 15.64
CA ASP A 450 -12.26 3.82 15.50
C ASP A 450 -12.35 5.35 15.38
N GLU A 451 -11.70 6.07 16.29
CA GLU A 451 -11.69 7.53 16.29
C GLU A 451 -11.17 8.12 14.97
N VAL A 452 -10.01 7.66 14.48
CA VAL A 452 -9.41 8.24 13.28
C VAL A 452 -10.24 7.93 12.03
N PHE A 453 -10.81 6.73 11.90
CA PHE A 453 -11.68 6.40 10.78
C PHE A 453 -13.05 7.06 10.85
N ALA A 454 -13.55 7.38 12.05
CA ALA A 454 -14.83 8.04 12.24
C ALA A 454 -14.76 9.56 12.07
N LYS A 455 -13.64 10.19 12.49
CA LYS A 455 -13.50 11.66 12.55
C LYS A 455 -12.65 12.26 11.44
N THR A 456 -12.04 11.45 10.59
CA THR A 456 -11.20 11.92 9.48
C THR A 456 -11.48 11.18 8.19
N ARG A 457 -10.91 11.67 7.09
CA ARG A 457 -10.96 11.03 5.77
C ARG A 457 -9.72 10.18 5.47
N THR A 458 -9.00 9.69 6.50
CA THR A 458 -7.83 8.83 6.30
C THR A 458 -8.21 7.52 5.60
N ASP A 459 -7.30 7.01 4.77
CA ASP A 459 -7.53 5.84 3.93
C ASP A 459 -7.03 4.54 4.61
N ALA A 460 -6.09 4.67 5.55
CA ALA A 460 -5.56 3.57 6.35
C ALA A 460 -5.00 4.10 7.68
N ALA A 461 -4.81 3.20 8.64
CA ALA A 461 -4.17 3.54 9.90
C ALA A 461 -3.09 2.51 10.25
N LEU A 462 -1.96 3.00 10.75
CA LEU A 462 -0.78 2.22 11.06
C LEU A 462 -0.55 2.15 12.57
N GLY A 463 -0.31 0.93 13.05
CA GLY A 463 0.16 0.67 14.41
C GLY A 463 1.55 0.01 14.41
N ALA A 464 2.40 0.41 15.35
CA ALA A 464 3.71 -0.18 15.55
C ALA A 464 3.86 -0.73 16.98
N GLY A 465 4.06 0.15 17.96
CA GLY A 465 4.38 -0.22 19.34
C GLY A 465 3.35 -1.12 20.02
N MET A 466 2.05 -0.84 19.87
CA MET A 466 0.98 -1.63 20.50
C MET A 466 0.92 -3.08 20.00
N PHE A 467 1.20 -3.31 18.72
CA PHE A 467 1.26 -4.65 18.12
C PHE A 467 2.56 -5.36 18.52
N HIS A 468 3.67 -4.64 18.48
CA HIS A 468 4.98 -5.18 18.83
C HIS A 468 5.05 -5.66 20.29
N ARG A 469 4.43 -4.89 21.21
CA ARG A 469 4.35 -5.23 22.65
C ARG A 469 3.31 -6.32 22.96
N GLY A 470 2.48 -6.70 21.99
CA GLY A 470 1.40 -7.66 22.20
C GLY A 470 0.31 -7.14 23.15
N GLU A 471 0.20 -5.83 23.33
CA GLU A 471 -0.90 -5.21 24.10
C GLU A 471 -2.23 -5.44 23.39
N TYR A 472 -2.18 -5.37 22.06
CA TYR A 472 -3.27 -5.70 21.15
C TYR A 472 -2.69 -6.37 19.91
N THR A 473 -3.52 -7.16 19.24
CA THR A 473 -3.25 -7.70 17.91
C THR A 473 -3.99 -6.88 16.85
N VAL A 474 -3.64 -7.07 15.56
CA VAL A 474 -4.43 -6.46 14.48
C VAL A 474 -5.86 -7.00 14.49
N LYS A 475 -6.06 -8.27 14.85
CA LYS A 475 -7.38 -8.86 15.00
C LYS A 475 -8.22 -8.14 16.05
N ASP A 476 -7.65 -7.79 17.21
CA ASP A 476 -8.39 -7.05 18.25
C ASP A 476 -8.87 -5.68 17.74
N VAL A 477 -8.04 -4.99 16.95
CA VAL A 477 -8.41 -3.73 16.30
C VAL A 477 -9.54 -3.95 15.29
N LYS A 478 -9.45 -4.98 14.45
CA LYS A 478 -10.47 -5.29 13.46
C LYS A 478 -11.80 -5.72 14.06
N ASP A 479 -11.77 -6.55 15.09
CA ASP A 479 -12.96 -6.98 15.82
C ASP A 479 -13.67 -5.76 16.46
N HIS A 480 -12.89 -4.83 17.02
CA HIS A 480 -13.42 -3.56 17.55
C HIS A 480 -14.09 -2.72 16.46
N LEU A 481 -13.40 -2.50 15.33
CA LEU A 481 -13.93 -1.75 14.19
C LEU A 481 -15.20 -2.40 13.61
N GLN A 482 -15.21 -3.72 13.48
CA GLN A 482 -16.36 -4.48 13.02
C GLN A 482 -17.54 -4.34 14.00
N GLY A 483 -17.29 -4.35 15.32
CA GLY A 483 -18.30 -4.07 16.34
C GLY A 483 -18.90 -2.65 16.26
N LYS A 484 -18.22 -1.72 15.59
CA LYS A 484 -18.71 -0.36 15.26
C LYS A 484 -19.37 -0.26 13.88
N GLY A 485 -19.52 -1.38 13.17
CA GLY A 485 -20.12 -1.44 11.83
C GLY A 485 -19.20 -1.00 10.69
N GLN A 486 -17.90 -0.82 10.95
CA GLN A 486 -16.90 -0.56 9.92
C GLN A 486 -16.61 -1.85 9.14
N VAL A 487 -16.36 -1.73 7.84
CA VAL A 487 -15.98 -2.86 6.99
C VAL A 487 -14.49 -3.11 7.17
N VAL A 488 -14.11 -4.32 7.58
CA VAL A 488 -12.71 -4.76 7.72
C VAL A 488 -12.48 -5.98 6.85
N ARG A 489 -11.23 -6.26 6.48
CA ARG A 489 -10.90 -7.53 5.82
C ARG A 489 -11.17 -8.68 6.79
N PRO A 490 -12.01 -9.67 6.43
CA PRO A 490 -12.30 -10.80 7.30
C PRO A 490 -11.06 -11.67 7.49
N PHE A 491 -10.97 -12.31 8.65
CA PHE A 491 -9.96 -13.33 8.89
C PHE A 491 -10.41 -14.63 8.23
N GLU A 492 -9.62 -15.14 7.29
CA GLU A 492 -9.89 -16.40 6.59
C GLU A 492 -8.77 -17.40 6.91
N ALA A 493 -9.14 -18.55 7.48
CA ALA A 493 -8.20 -19.61 7.85
C ALA A 493 -8.06 -20.70 6.76
N GLU A 494 -8.96 -20.74 5.79
CA GLU A 494 -9.03 -21.79 4.77
C GLU A 494 -8.29 -21.42 3.48
N ILE A 495 -7.44 -22.35 3.00
CA ILE A 495 -6.81 -22.33 1.67
C ILE A 495 -7.35 -23.46 0.81
#